data_AF-A0A1C7MYA6-F1
#
_entry.id   AF-A0A1C7MYA6-F1
#
_cell.length_a   1.000
_cell.length_b   1.000
_cell.length_c   1.000
_cell.angle_alpha   90.00
_cell.angle_beta   90.00
_cell.angle_gamma   90.00
#
_symmetry.space_group_name_H-M   'P 1'
#
loop_
_entity.id
_entity.type
_entity.pdbx_description
1 polymer ?
#
loop_
_entity_poly.entity_id
_entity_poly.type
_entity_poly.pdbx_seq_one_letter_code
_entity_poly.pdbx_strand_id
1 'polypeptide(L)'
;MHQNYQDAMSIVRRFGKPDLFITITCNPAWPEIQRELQHGQKASDHPNLCARVFNLKLDRILEEITKGYVFDPSIYPLAHETVTKSIVKTITGNQRLIIDNRWAVPHNLYLCTKFSAHINVESCASIDAIKYIFKYVNKGHDRASVTLEEKNEIKLYFDAKYVSAPEARWTLFHYHLDKEYPTHQCLQVHLEDEQTIYFDEQEEISSVVQRAAVQET
;
A
#
# COMPACT_ATOMS: atom_id res chain seq x y z
N MET A 1 -18.89 -11.80 4.46
CA MET A 1 -19.24 -10.73 5.41
C MET A 1 -19.21 -11.19 6.86
N HIS A 2 -19.87 -12.31 7.23
CA HIS A 2 -19.84 -12.78 8.63
C HIS A 2 -18.42 -13.12 9.12
N GLN A 3 -17.62 -13.84 8.32
CA GLN A 3 -16.22 -14.17 8.64
C GLN A 3 -15.38 -12.92 8.92
N ASN A 4 -15.37 -11.96 8.00
CA ASN A 4 -14.61 -10.72 8.12
C ASN A 4 -14.96 -9.90 9.37
N TYR A 5 -16.21 -10.00 9.85
CA TYR A 5 -16.64 -9.38 11.10
C TYR A 5 -16.09 -10.14 12.31
N GLN A 6 -16.12 -11.47 12.28
CA GLN A 6 -15.49 -12.31 13.30
C GLN A 6 -13.97 -12.08 13.37
N ASP A 7 -13.31 -11.86 12.23
CA ASP A 7 -11.87 -11.56 12.17
C ASP A 7 -11.58 -10.20 12.82
N ALA A 8 -12.35 -9.16 12.49
CA ALA A 8 -12.24 -7.84 13.12
C ALA A 8 -12.47 -7.90 14.64
N MET A 9 -13.46 -8.68 15.09
CA MET A 9 -13.72 -8.94 16.52
C MET A 9 -12.57 -9.69 17.19
N SER A 10 -11.94 -10.64 16.48
CA SER A 10 -10.80 -11.40 16.98
C SER A 10 -9.57 -10.51 17.18
N ILE A 11 -9.34 -9.55 16.27
CA ILE A 11 -8.29 -8.53 16.40
C ILE A 11 -8.55 -7.68 17.65
N VAL A 12 -9.77 -7.14 17.80
CA VAL A 12 -10.13 -6.31 18.97
C VAL A 12 -10.05 -7.10 20.28
N ARG A 13 -10.44 -8.37 20.27
CA ARG A 13 -10.32 -9.25 21.45
C ARG A 13 -8.87 -9.51 21.82
N ARG A 14 -7.96 -9.61 20.84
CA ARG A 14 -6.54 -9.89 21.05
C ARG A 14 -5.75 -8.67 21.51
N PHE A 15 -5.99 -7.51 20.89
CA PHE A 15 -5.17 -6.30 21.06
C PHE A 15 -5.87 -5.18 21.84
N GLY A 16 -7.16 -5.35 22.16
CA GLY A 16 -7.98 -4.33 22.79
C GLY A 16 -8.70 -3.45 21.76
N LYS A 17 -9.62 -2.62 22.27
CA LYS A 17 -10.30 -1.61 21.46
C LYS A 17 -9.31 -0.48 21.10
N PRO A 18 -9.28 0.01 19.86
CA PRO A 18 -8.45 1.16 19.52
C PRO A 18 -9.05 2.45 20.10
N ASP A 19 -8.20 3.32 20.63
CA ASP A 19 -8.61 4.63 21.14
C ASP A 19 -8.73 5.66 20.02
N LEU A 20 -7.84 5.57 19.02
CA LEU A 20 -7.76 6.48 17.88
C LEU A 20 -7.87 5.72 16.57
N PHE A 21 -8.52 6.35 15.58
CA PHE A 21 -8.52 5.94 14.20
C PHE A 21 -7.90 7.06 13.35
N ILE A 22 -6.79 6.74 12.69
CA ILE A 22 -5.99 7.73 11.97
C ILE A 22 -5.97 7.35 10.50
N THR A 23 -6.33 8.29 9.63
CA THR A 23 -6.17 8.15 8.18
C THR A 23 -5.16 9.17 7.66
N ILE A 24 -4.21 8.68 6.87
CA ILE A 24 -3.13 9.48 6.28
C ILE A 24 -3.11 9.16 4.79
N THR A 25 -3.12 10.20 3.96
CA THR A 25 -2.95 10.06 2.51
C THR A 25 -1.50 10.38 2.14
N CYS A 26 -0.84 9.49 1.39
CA CYS A 26 0.49 9.75 0.84
C CYS A 26 0.43 10.97 -0.08
N ASN A 27 1.37 11.91 0.09
CA ASN A 27 1.46 13.09 -0.76
C ASN A 27 2.54 12.88 -1.84
N PRO A 28 2.16 12.77 -3.14
CA PRO A 28 3.12 12.66 -4.24
C PRO A 28 4.14 13.80 -4.31
N ALA A 29 3.76 14.99 -3.83
CA ALA A 29 4.60 16.19 -3.88
C ALA A 29 5.64 16.26 -2.74
N TRP A 30 5.77 15.22 -1.91
CA TRP A 30 6.83 15.19 -0.91
C TRP A 30 8.22 15.28 -1.56
N PRO A 31 9.13 16.11 -1.02
CA PRO A 31 10.43 16.35 -1.63
C PRO A 31 11.28 15.08 -1.73
N GLU A 32 11.11 14.13 -0.79
CA GLU A 32 11.78 12.84 -0.82
C GLU A 32 11.35 11.97 -2.01
N ILE A 33 10.11 12.13 -2.51
CA ILE A 33 9.65 11.47 -3.72
C ILE A 33 10.15 12.26 -4.94
N GLN A 34 9.91 13.57 -4.96
CA GLN A 34 10.22 14.42 -6.11
C GLN A 34 11.71 14.43 -6.48
N ARG A 35 12.60 14.31 -5.50
CA ARG A 35 14.05 14.26 -5.74
C ARG A 35 14.51 13.01 -6.49
N GLU A 36 13.81 11.90 -6.30
CA GLU A 36 14.18 10.60 -6.91
C GLU A 36 13.46 10.37 -8.25
N LEU A 37 12.47 11.20 -8.59
CA LEU A 37 11.80 11.15 -9.89
C LEU A 37 12.66 11.75 -11.00
N GLN A 38 12.82 11.04 -12.10
CA GLN A 38 13.46 11.55 -13.31
C GLN A 38 12.50 12.46 -14.11
N HIS A 39 13.05 13.21 -15.07
CA HIS A 39 12.25 14.14 -15.87
C HIS A 39 11.08 13.43 -16.57
N GLY A 40 9.85 13.92 -16.34
CA GLY A 40 8.63 13.37 -16.92
C GLY A 40 8.01 12.18 -16.17
N GLN A 41 8.67 11.63 -15.15
CA GLN A 41 8.10 10.55 -14.34
C GLN A 41 7.13 11.07 -13.29
N LYS A 42 6.11 10.27 -12.98
CA LYS A 42 5.13 10.53 -11.92
C LYS A 42 5.40 9.63 -10.72
N ALA A 43 4.94 10.07 -9.55
CA ALA A 43 4.99 9.27 -8.32
C ALA A 43 4.26 7.91 -8.47
N SER A 44 3.18 7.88 -9.25
CA SER A 44 2.44 6.65 -9.58
C SER A 44 3.30 5.60 -10.28
N ASP A 45 4.33 6.02 -11.01
CA ASP A 45 5.20 5.13 -11.78
C ASP A 45 6.23 4.44 -10.87
N HIS A 46 6.40 4.94 -9.65
CA HIS A 46 7.33 4.42 -8.63
C HIS A 46 6.61 4.10 -7.32
N PRO A 47 5.73 3.08 -7.29
CA PRO A 47 4.93 2.74 -6.11
C PRO A 47 5.80 2.32 -4.91
N ASN A 48 6.92 1.64 -5.15
CA ASN A 48 7.86 1.25 -4.09
C ASN A 48 8.54 2.46 -3.42
N LEU A 49 8.90 3.49 -4.20
CA LEU A 49 9.44 4.74 -3.67
C LEU A 49 8.38 5.44 -2.80
N CYS A 50 7.15 5.55 -3.31
CA CYS A 50 6.04 6.14 -2.57
C CYS A 50 5.77 5.41 -1.26
N ALA A 51 5.73 4.08 -1.28
CA ALA A 51 5.51 3.25 -0.10
C ALA A 51 6.64 3.40 0.94
N ARG A 52 7.90 3.51 0.48
CA ARG A 52 9.07 3.76 1.34
C ARG A 52 8.98 5.09 2.05
N VAL A 53 8.78 6.18 1.29
CA VAL A 53 8.68 7.53 1.85
C VAL A 53 7.47 7.62 2.78
N PHE A 54 6.33 7.04 2.37
CA PHE A 54 5.15 6.98 3.23
C PHE A 54 5.42 6.27 4.55
N ASN A 55 6.15 5.15 4.55
CA ASN A 55 6.47 4.44 5.79
C ASN A 55 7.35 5.28 6.72
N LEU A 56 8.37 5.96 6.17
CA LEU A 56 9.20 6.88 6.95
C LEU A 56 8.39 8.02 7.56
N LYS A 57 7.44 8.60 6.81
CA LYS A 57 6.54 9.65 7.31
C LYS A 57 5.58 9.10 8.36
N LEU A 58 5.05 7.89 8.15
CA LEU A 58 4.16 7.22 9.10
C LEU A 58 4.84 7.02 10.44
N ASP A 59 6.08 6.50 10.46
CA ASP A 59 6.84 6.30 11.70
C ASP A 59 7.02 7.62 12.45
N ARG A 60 7.36 8.71 11.74
CA ARG A 60 7.47 10.05 12.35
C ARG A 60 6.15 10.59 12.89
N ILE A 61 5.04 10.35 12.18
CA ILE A 61 3.71 10.73 12.65
C ILE A 61 3.35 9.96 13.92
N LEU A 62 3.62 8.66 13.96
CA LEU A 62 3.35 7.82 15.14
C LEU A 62 4.20 8.26 16.34
N GLU A 63 5.47 8.57 16.15
CA GLU A 63 6.32 9.15 17.19
C GLU A 63 5.74 10.46 17.73
N GLU A 64 5.32 11.35 16.83
CA GLU A 64 4.72 12.64 17.21
C GLU A 64 3.40 12.48 17.97
N ILE A 65 2.57 11.49 17.61
CA ILE A 65 1.29 11.22 18.26
C ILE A 65 1.47 10.57 19.64
N THR A 66 2.45 9.67 19.77
CA THR A 66 2.66 8.88 21.00
C THR A 66 3.55 9.55 22.02
N LYS A 67 4.59 10.26 21.56
CA LYS A 67 5.58 10.94 22.41
C LYS A 67 5.42 12.45 22.39
N GLY A 68 4.83 13.00 21.33
CA GLY A 68 4.63 14.44 21.18
C GLY A 68 3.42 14.93 21.94
N TYR A 69 3.46 16.20 22.31
CA TYR A 69 2.39 16.90 23.01
C TYR A 69 1.26 17.36 22.07
N VAL A 70 1.00 16.62 20.98
CA VAL A 70 0.01 17.00 19.93
C VAL A 70 -1.40 17.15 20.50
N PHE A 71 -1.70 16.41 21.56
CA PHE A 71 -2.96 16.48 22.27
C PHE A 71 -2.89 17.25 23.59
N ASP A 72 -1.74 17.87 23.91
CA ASP A 72 -1.58 18.69 25.10
C ASP A 72 -2.27 20.06 24.89
N PRO A 73 -3.32 20.37 25.68
CA PRO A 73 -4.05 21.63 25.55
C PRO A 73 -3.19 22.86 25.86
N SER A 74 -2.12 22.70 26.64
CA SER A 74 -1.22 23.79 27.04
C SER A 74 -0.23 24.19 25.95
N ILE A 75 0.06 23.28 25.02
CA ILE A 75 1.04 23.48 23.94
C ILE A 75 0.33 23.82 22.63
N TYR A 76 -0.83 23.23 22.34
CA TYR A 76 -1.59 23.50 21.12
C TYR A 76 -3.10 23.73 21.39
N PRO A 77 -3.48 24.92 21.90
CA PRO A 77 -4.89 25.23 22.24
C PRO A 77 -5.84 25.08 21.05
N LEU A 78 -5.40 25.52 19.85
CA LEU A 78 -6.18 25.48 18.60
C LEU A 78 -6.34 24.05 18.04
N ALA A 79 -5.30 23.21 18.16
CA ALA A 79 -5.35 21.81 17.74
C ALA A 79 -6.25 21.00 18.68
N HIS A 80 -6.16 21.26 19.99
CA HIS A 80 -7.06 20.68 20.97
C HIS A 80 -8.51 21.08 20.68
N GLU A 81 -8.83 22.36 20.45
CA GLU A 81 -10.20 22.83 20.17
C GLU A 81 -10.82 22.18 18.92
N THR A 82 -10.02 21.93 17.88
CA THR A 82 -10.50 21.28 16.65
C THR A 82 -10.74 19.78 16.85
N VAL A 83 -9.87 19.10 17.60
CA VAL A 83 -10.05 17.67 17.96
C VAL A 83 -11.18 17.50 18.99
N THR A 84 -11.36 18.43 19.93
CA THR A 84 -12.39 18.37 20.99
C THR A 84 -13.78 18.88 20.56
N LYS A 85 -13.90 19.75 19.56
CA LYS A 85 -15.23 20.11 19.01
C LYS A 85 -15.94 18.91 18.38
N SER A 86 -15.20 17.92 17.89
CA SER A 86 -15.76 16.63 17.46
C SER A 86 -16.12 15.69 18.63
N ILE A 87 -15.63 15.97 19.84
CA ILE A 87 -15.85 15.18 21.08
C ILE A 87 -17.06 15.70 21.87
N VAL A 88 -17.48 16.96 21.69
CA VAL A 88 -18.71 17.49 22.32
C VAL A 88 -19.88 17.43 21.34
N LYS A 89 -20.61 16.30 21.34
CA LYS A 89 -22.01 16.28 20.88
C LYS A 89 -22.95 16.22 22.07
N THR A 90 -23.52 17.36 22.44
CA THR A 90 -24.88 17.43 22.99
C THR A 90 -25.42 18.83 22.76
N ILE A 91 -26.49 18.97 21.98
CA ILE A 91 -27.56 19.98 22.15
C ILE A 91 -28.82 19.34 21.54
N THR A 92 -29.69 18.65 22.28
CA THR A 92 -30.74 19.16 23.19
C THR A 92 -31.52 20.35 22.61
N GLY A 93 -32.65 20.09 21.95
CA GLY A 93 -33.77 21.04 21.86
C GLY A 93 -33.57 22.36 21.09
N ASN A 94 -34.18 22.44 19.90
CA ASN A 94 -34.68 23.68 19.27
C ASN A 94 -33.73 24.85 18.90
N GLN A 95 -32.41 24.69 18.82
CA GLN A 95 -31.55 25.72 18.19
C GLN A 95 -31.15 25.38 16.75
N ARG A 96 -31.39 26.31 15.81
CA ARG A 96 -30.90 26.24 14.43
C ARG A 96 -29.47 26.81 14.38
N LEU A 97 -28.48 25.93 14.33
CA LEU A 97 -27.09 26.29 14.02
C LEU A 97 -26.88 26.27 12.50
N ILE A 98 -26.25 27.31 11.96
CA ILE A 98 -25.79 27.33 10.56
C ILE A 98 -24.55 26.43 10.50
N ILE A 99 -24.68 25.30 9.83
CA ILE A 99 -23.61 24.32 9.65
C ILE A 99 -22.80 24.73 8.43
N ASP A 100 -21.49 24.87 8.60
CA ASP A 100 -20.53 25.08 7.51
C ASP A 100 -19.50 23.94 7.45
N ASN A 101 -18.68 23.90 6.39
CA ASN A 101 -17.69 22.84 6.16
C ASN A 101 -16.60 22.75 7.25
N ARG A 102 -16.45 23.75 8.13
CA ARG A 102 -15.50 23.72 9.27
C ARG A 102 -15.93 22.71 10.34
N TRP A 103 -17.18 22.24 10.30
CA TRP A 103 -17.73 21.21 11.18
C TRP A 103 -17.74 19.81 10.55
N ALA A 104 -17.47 19.73 9.24
CA ALA A 104 -17.54 18.49 8.49
C ALA A 104 -16.25 17.66 8.56
N VAL A 105 -15.14 18.24 9.03
CA VAL A 105 -13.84 17.58 8.85
C VAL A 105 -12.93 17.67 10.09
N PRO A 106 -12.72 16.56 10.83
CA PRO A 106 -11.83 16.49 11.99
C PRO A 106 -10.36 16.34 11.56
N HIS A 107 -9.84 17.31 10.80
CA HIS A 107 -8.42 17.36 10.48
C HIS A 107 -7.63 17.99 11.61
N ASN A 108 -6.56 17.31 12.04
CA ASN A 108 -5.58 17.92 12.90
C ASN A 108 -4.68 18.82 12.05
N LEU A 109 -4.94 20.14 12.09
CA LEU A 109 -4.23 21.13 11.28
C LEU A 109 -2.71 21.11 11.52
N TYR A 110 -2.29 20.91 12.77
CA TYR A 110 -0.88 20.81 13.13
C TYR A 110 -0.20 19.65 12.39
N LEU A 111 -0.78 18.45 12.45
CA LEU A 111 -0.24 17.29 11.76
C LEU A 111 -0.26 17.49 10.23
N CYS A 112 -1.36 18.04 9.69
CA CYS A 112 -1.48 18.28 8.25
C CYS A 112 -0.40 19.23 7.73
N THR A 113 -0.17 20.34 8.44
CA THR A 113 0.85 21.33 8.06
C THR A 113 2.25 20.80 8.27
N LYS A 114 2.53 20.15 9.40
CA LYS A 114 3.87 19.61 9.73
C LYS A 114 4.34 18.56 8.73
N PHE A 115 3.45 17.68 8.31
CA PHE A 115 3.77 16.58 7.39
C PHE A 115 3.38 16.87 5.94
N SER A 116 2.81 18.04 5.65
CA SER A 116 2.29 18.41 4.33
C SER A 116 1.46 17.27 3.72
N ALA A 117 0.50 16.76 4.49
CA ALA A 117 -0.30 15.61 4.12
C ALA A 117 -1.73 15.74 4.67
N HIS A 118 -2.67 15.06 4.04
CA HIS A 118 -4.04 15.00 4.52
C HIS A 118 -4.14 13.97 5.64
N ILE A 119 -4.28 14.44 6.88
CA ILE A 119 -4.29 13.62 8.09
C ILE A 119 -5.59 13.88 8.86
N ASN A 120 -6.28 12.80 9.17
CA ASN A 120 -7.52 12.84 9.93
C ASN A 120 -7.37 11.92 11.15
N VAL A 121 -7.78 12.43 12.31
CA VAL A 121 -7.65 11.73 13.59
C VAL A 121 -9.03 11.71 14.24
N GLU A 122 -9.59 10.52 14.38
CA GLU A 122 -10.90 10.30 14.98
C GLU A 122 -10.75 9.54 16.30
N SER A 123 -11.47 9.97 17.34
CA SER A 123 -11.63 9.16 18.56
C SER A 123 -12.56 7.98 18.25
N CYS A 124 -12.06 6.76 18.44
CA CYS A 124 -12.79 5.53 18.12
C CYS A 124 -12.94 4.61 19.35
N ALA A 125 -12.85 5.17 20.56
CA ALA A 125 -12.90 4.42 21.82
C ALA A 125 -14.21 3.63 22.10
N SER A 126 -15.14 3.57 21.15
CA SER A 126 -16.40 2.81 21.19
C SER A 126 -16.34 1.54 20.33
N ILE A 127 -17.37 0.70 20.44
CA ILE A 127 -17.53 -0.50 19.60
C ILE A 127 -17.62 -0.18 18.10
N ASP A 128 -17.87 1.09 17.76
CA ASP A 128 -17.83 1.58 16.39
C ASP A 128 -16.47 1.40 15.73
N ALA A 129 -15.37 1.33 16.49
CA ALA A 129 -14.05 1.01 15.96
C ALA A 129 -14.03 -0.27 15.12
N ILE A 130 -14.81 -1.28 15.52
CA ILE A 130 -14.90 -2.56 14.81
C ILE A 130 -15.43 -2.32 13.39
N LYS A 131 -16.34 -1.37 13.20
CA LYS A 131 -16.87 -1.01 11.87
C LYS A 131 -15.77 -0.42 10.99
N TYR A 132 -14.83 0.34 11.56
CA TYR A 132 -13.71 0.92 10.84
C TYR A 132 -12.68 -0.15 10.47
N ILE A 133 -12.30 -1.03 11.40
CA ILE A 133 -11.43 -2.18 11.11
C ILE A 133 -12.06 -3.03 10.00
N PHE A 134 -13.34 -3.40 10.16
CA PHE A 134 -14.07 -4.17 9.16
C PHE A 134 -14.08 -3.47 7.80
N LYS A 135 -14.42 -2.17 7.78
CA LYS A 135 -14.52 -1.38 6.54
C LYS A 135 -13.20 -1.29 5.81
N TYR A 136 -12.08 -1.04 6.50
CA TYR A 136 -10.81 -0.71 5.86
C TYR A 136 -9.87 -1.91 5.65
N VAL A 137 -9.91 -2.93 6.52
CA VAL A 137 -9.17 -4.19 6.29
C VAL A 137 -9.79 -4.96 5.12
N ASN A 138 -11.12 -4.97 5.05
CA ASN A 138 -11.84 -5.70 4.02
C ASN A 138 -12.30 -4.81 2.86
N LYS A 139 -11.89 -3.55 2.82
CA LYS A 139 -12.09 -2.72 1.63
C LYS A 139 -11.23 -3.35 0.55
N GLY A 140 -11.86 -3.99 -0.43
CA GLY A 140 -11.16 -4.45 -1.61
C GLY A 140 -10.42 -3.29 -2.28
N HIS A 141 -9.37 -3.59 -3.02
CA HIS A 141 -8.73 -2.59 -3.87
C HIS A 141 -9.72 -2.12 -4.92
N ASP A 142 -9.65 -0.83 -5.29
CA ASP A 142 -10.42 -0.31 -6.42
C ASP A 142 -9.95 -1.07 -7.67
N ARG A 143 -10.80 -1.98 -8.14
CA ARG A 143 -10.52 -2.87 -9.27
C ARG A 143 -11.23 -2.33 -10.50
N ALA A 144 -10.48 -1.81 -11.45
CA ALA A 144 -10.98 -1.57 -12.80
C ALA A 144 -10.70 -2.82 -13.64
N SER A 145 -11.75 -3.45 -14.15
CA SER A 145 -11.61 -4.52 -15.15
C SER A 145 -11.56 -3.86 -16.53
N VAL A 146 -10.42 -3.96 -17.20
CA VAL A 146 -10.24 -3.52 -18.59
C VAL A 146 -10.15 -4.76 -19.48
N THR A 147 -11.05 -4.87 -20.44
CA THR A 147 -10.99 -5.88 -21.50
C THR A 147 -10.29 -5.24 -22.70
N LEU A 148 -9.19 -5.82 -23.16
CA LEU A 148 -8.50 -5.38 -24.38
C LEU A 148 -8.23 -6.58 -25.29
N GLU A 149 -8.63 -6.39 -26.55
CA GLU A 149 -8.27 -7.21 -27.72
C GLU A 149 -6.74 -7.26 -27.93
N GLU A 150 -6.29 -8.14 -28.84
CA GLU A 150 -4.90 -8.57 -29.13
C GLU A 150 -3.78 -7.97 -28.24
N LYS A 151 -3.36 -8.81 -27.29
CA LYS A 151 -2.51 -8.48 -26.14
C LYS A 151 -1.06 -8.21 -26.53
N ASN A 152 -0.62 -6.97 -26.34
CA ASN A 152 0.79 -6.62 -26.27
C ASN A 152 1.34 -7.02 -24.88
N GLU A 153 2.10 -8.12 -24.81
CA GLU A 153 2.67 -8.65 -23.56
C GLU A 153 3.55 -7.65 -22.80
N ILE A 154 4.27 -6.78 -23.49
CA ILE A 154 5.13 -5.77 -22.86
C ILE A 154 4.27 -4.77 -22.09
N LYS A 155 3.18 -4.27 -22.70
CA LYS A 155 2.22 -3.41 -22.01
C LYS A 155 1.53 -4.14 -20.87
N LEU A 156 1.14 -5.40 -21.08
CA LEU A 156 0.51 -6.22 -20.05
C LEU A 156 1.45 -6.45 -18.85
N TYR A 157 2.75 -6.62 -19.09
CA TYR A 157 3.76 -6.73 -18.06
C TYR A 157 3.88 -5.43 -17.24
N PHE A 158 3.89 -4.26 -17.90
CA PHE A 158 3.91 -2.97 -17.20
C PHE A 158 2.60 -2.70 -16.43
N ASP A 159 1.44 -3.04 -17.01
CA ASP A 159 0.13 -2.84 -16.39
C ASP A 159 -0.12 -3.83 -15.23
N ALA A 160 0.34 -5.09 -15.34
CA ALA A 160 0.22 -6.10 -14.30
C ALA A 160 1.22 -5.86 -13.14
N LYS A 161 2.33 -5.16 -13.40
CA LYS A 161 3.27 -4.71 -12.36
C LYS A 161 2.77 -3.47 -11.61
N TYR A 162 1.50 -3.10 -11.74
CA TYR A 162 0.88 -2.10 -10.86
C TYR A 162 0.79 -2.66 -9.44
N VAL A 163 1.92 -2.62 -8.73
CA VAL A 163 2.07 -3.04 -7.34
C VAL A 163 1.13 -2.17 -6.52
N SER A 164 0.10 -2.79 -5.96
CA SER A 164 -0.83 -2.09 -5.09
C SER A 164 -0.08 -1.60 -3.84
N ALA A 165 -0.51 -0.49 -3.22
CA ALA A 165 0.15 0.02 -2.00
C ALA A 165 0.34 -1.05 -0.89
N PRO A 166 -0.59 -2.02 -0.71
CA PRO A 166 -0.39 -3.15 0.20
C PRO A 166 0.69 -4.14 -0.24
N GLU A 167 0.79 -4.44 -1.53
CA GLU A 167 1.84 -5.31 -2.08
C GLU A 167 3.22 -4.64 -1.96
N ALA A 168 3.33 -3.35 -2.27
CA ALA A 168 4.57 -2.58 -2.08
C ALA A 168 5.02 -2.59 -0.61
N ARG A 169 4.06 -2.49 0.32
CA ARG A 169 4.32 -2.62 1.76
C ARG A 169 4.76 -4.04 2.14
N TRP A 170 4.14 -5.06 1.56
CA TRP A 170 4.48 -6.47 1.81
C TRP A 170 5.92 -6.78 1.38
N THR A 171 6.31 -6.28 0.19
CA THR A 171 7.69 -6.34 -0.31
C THR A 171 8.66 -5.57 0.59
N LEU A 172 8.29 -4.35 1.02
CA LEU A 172 9.10 -3.52 1.91
C LEU A 172 9.46 -4.20 3.22
N PHE A 173 8.49 -4.91 3.81
CA PHE A 173 8.70 -5.67 5.04
C PHE A 173 9.30 -7.06 4.80
N HIS A 174 9.68 -7.38 3.57
CA HIS A 174 10.25 -8.67 3.18
C HIS A 174 9.37 -9.85 3.60
N TYR A 175 8.04 -9.65 3.62
CA TYR A 175 7.12 -10.74 3.84
C TYR A 175 7.07 -11.63 2.59
N HIS A 176 6.96 -12.94 2.80
CA HIS A 176 6.77 -13.88 1.70
C HIS A 176 5.48 -13.55 0.98
N LEU A 177 5.58 -13.17 -0.30
CA LEU A 177 4.43 -12.89 -1.16
C LEU A 177 3.71 -14.20 -1.49
N ASP A 178 4.47 -15.21 -1.89
CA ASP A 178 3.95 -16.50 -2.34
C ASP A 178 4.74 -17.65 -1.68
N LYS A 179 4.06 -18.78 -1.48
CA LYS A 179 4.70 -20.08 -1.23
C LYS A 179 4.70 -20.93 -2.50
N GLU A 180 4.75 -20.30 -3.66
CA GLU A 180 4.90 -21.00 -4.92
C GLU A 180 6.39 -21.11 -5.22
N TYR A 181 6.89 -22.35 -5.20
CA TYR A 181 8.21 -22.67 -5.71
C TYR A 181 8.00 -23.13 -7.15
N PRO A 182 8.09 -22.24 -8.15
CA PRO A 182 8.03 -22.70 -9.53
C PRO A 182 9.11 -23.77 -9.70
N THR A 183 8.79 -24.86 -10.38
CA THR A 183 9.83 -25.83 -10.75
C THR A 183 10.81 -25.10 -11.65
N HIS A 184 12.02 -24.87 -11.16
CA HIS A 184 13.06 -24.20 -11.93
C HIS A 184 13.65 -25.24 -12.89
N GLN A 185 13.46 -25.07 -14.20
CA GLN A 185 14.31 -25.70 -15.19
C GLN A 185 15.44 -24.71 -15.51
N CYS A 186 16.69 -25.09 -15.25
CA CYS A 186 17.81 -24.38 -15.85
C CYS A 186 17.75 -24.57 -17.35
N LEU A 187 17.51 -23.50 -18.09
CA LEU A 187 17.79 -23.48 -19.52
C LEU A 187 19.30 -23.65 -19.70
N GLN A 188 19.71 -24.61 -20.54
CA GLN A 188 21.10 -24.76 -20.90
C GLN A 188 21.49 -23.60 -21.81
N VAL A 189 22.16 -22.59 -21.24
CA VAL A 189 22.76 -21.50 -22.00
C VAL A 189 24.16 -21.94 -22.41
N HIS A 190 24.36 -22.09 -23.71
CA HIS A 190 25.66 -22.38 -24.32
C HIS A 190 26.12 -21.16 -25.12
N LEU A 191 27.43 -21.01 -25.27
CA LEU A 191 28.00 -20.07 -26.24
C LEU A 191 27.75 -20.59 -27.67
N GLU A 192 27.91 -19.70 -28.65
CA GLU A 192 27.85 -20.07 -30.07
C GLU A 192 28.82 -21.22 -30.35
N ASP A 193 28.33 -22.29 -30.97
CA ASP A 193 29.05 -23.56 -31.24
C ASP A 193 29.50 -24.40 -30.03
N GLU A 194 29.19 -24.02 -28.78
CA GLU A 194 29.54 -24.79 -27.56
C GLU A 194 28.36 -25.61 -26.99
N GLN A 195 27.50 -26.11 -27.88
CA GLN A 195 26.34 -26.92 -27.52
C GLN A 195 26.76 -28.30 -27.01
N THR A 196 26.15 -28.76 -25.91
CA THR A 196 26.38 -30.13 -25.43
C THR A 196 25.54 -31.10 -26.26
N ILE A 197 26.20 -31.90 -27.09
CA ILE A 197 25.55 -32.91 -27.94
C ILE A 197 25.86 -34.30 -27.40
N TYR A 198 24.84 -35.06 -27.04
CA TYR A 198 24.94 -36.48 -26.70
C TYR A 198 24.77 -37.31 -27.97
N PHE A 199 25.64 -38.29 -28.21
CA PHE A 199 25.54 -39.24 -29.32
C PHE A 199 25.88 -40.65 -28.84
N ASP A 200 25.28 -41.65 -29.48
CA ASP A 200 25.64 -43.06 -29.27
C ASP A 200 26.78 -43.45 -30.22
N GLU A 201 27.65 -44.38 -29.79
CA GLU A 201 28.83 -44.82 -30.55
C GLU A 201 28.49 -45.43 -31.93
N GLN A 202 27.23 -45.83 -32.11
CA GLN A 202 26.72 -46.43 -33.34
C GLN A 202 26.00 -45.43 -34.27
N GLU A 203 25.83 -44.17 -33.86
CA GLU A 203 25.19 -43.14 -34.68
C GLU A 203 26.15 -42.54 -35.72
N GLU A 204 25.62 -42.24 -36.90
CA GLU A 204 26.38 -41.56 -37.94
C GLU A 204 26.53 -40.06 -37.60
N ILE A 205 27.75 -39.52 -37.71
CA ILE A 205 28.07 -38.13 -37.31
C ILE A 205 27.18 -37.10 -38.04
N SER A 206 26.82 -37.38 -39.29
CA SER A 206 25.92 -36.56 -40.12
C SER A 206 24.53 -36.37 -39.49
N SER A 207 23.95 -37.42 -38.90
CA SER A 207 22.64 -37.36 -38.28
C SER A 207 22.67 -36.61 -36.95
N VAL A 208 23.77 -36.73 -36.20
CA VAL A 208 24.01 -36.06 -34.92
C VAL A 208 24.07 -34.53 -35.11
N VAL A 209 24.82 -34.06 -36.11
CA VAL A 209 24.95 -32.63 -36.43
C VAL A 209 23.62 -32.04 -36.88
N GLN A 210 22.85 -32.78 -37.68
CA GLN A 210 21.56 -32.31 -38.17
C GLN A 210 20.51 -32.22 -37.05
N ARG A 211 20.56 -33.11 -36.05
CA ARG A 211 19.71 -33.02 -34.85
C ARG A 211 20.06 -31.80 -34.00
N ALA A 212 21.35 -31.52 -33.83
CA ALA A 212 21.81 -30.35 -33.07
C ALA A 212 21.38 -29.03 -33.72
N ALA A 213 21.47 -28.92 -35.05
CA ALA A 213 21.06 -27.73 -35.80
C ALA A 213 19.54 -27.43 -35.71
N VAL A 214 18.71 -28.42 -35.41
CA VAL A 214 17.24 -28.25 -35.28
C VAL A 214 16.83 -27.81 -33.88
N GLN A 215 17.70 -27.97 -32.87
CA GLN A 215 17.44 -27.52 -31.49
C GLN A 215 17.66 -26.01 -31.29
N GLU A 216 18.10 -25.28 -32.31
CA GLU A 216 18.05 -23.81 -32.32
C GLU A 216 16.61 -23.31 -32.55
N THR A 217 15.73 -23.42 -31.55
CA THR A 217 14.47 -22.65 -31.48
C THR A 217 13.96 -22.48 -30.07
#